data_AF-A0A8S1Y740-F1
#
_entry.id   AF-A0A8S1Y740-F1
#
_cell.length_a   1.000
_cell.length_b   1.000
_cell.length_c   1.000
_cell.angle_alpha   90.00
_cell.angle_beta   90.00
_cell.angle_gamma   90.00
#
_symmetry.space_group_name_H-M   'P 1'
#
loop_
_entity.id
_entity.type
_entity.pdbx_description
1 polymer ?
#
loop_
_entity_poly.entity_id
_entity_poly.type
_entity_poly.pdbx_seq_one_letter_code
_entity_poly.pdbx_strand_id
1 'polypeptide(L)'
;MDFIWNNQNIGGGKYDIQGEGMKNGFWTEPAGGFTANSQVFTNGWYKNGNKVGRWDVIFRGQQIGYGSYEILLHQGSIKIGRWIELSNGFYDDSQVTFVGEYENGKKVGQWDIFYQENQQDKEKQKMQRLWWRNLCIIGGLRVIENWKMD
;
A
#
# COMPACT_ATOMS: atom_id res chain seq x y z
N MET A 1 -2.95 23.34 6.53
CA MET A 1 -2.88 22.87 7.92
C MET A 1 -2.07 21.60 7.86
N ASP A 2 -0.81 21.67 8.28
CA ASP A 2 0.14 20.59 8.10
C ASP A 2 -0.13 19.53 9.17
N PHE A 3 -0.35 18.28 8.77
CA PHE A 3 -0.35 17.18 9.72
C PHE A 3 1.10 16.92 10.10
N ILE A 4 1.48 17.24 11.34
CA ILE A 4 2.82 17.02 11.88
C ILE A 4 2.76 15.78 12.77
N TRP A 5 3.49 14.74 12.39
CA TRP A 5 3.80 13.59 13.26
C TRP A 5 5.33 13.52 13.38
N ASN A 6 5.86 13.48 14.61
CA ASN A 6 7.32 13.48 14.87
C ASN A 6 8.11 14.62 14.20
N ASN A 7 7.58 15.85 14.17
CA ASN A 7 8.26 17.02 13.58
C ASN A 7 8.57 16.91 12.07
N GLN A 8 8.01 15.92 11.37
CA GLN A 8 8.11 15.81 9.92
C GLN A 8 6.78 16.20 9.27
N ASN A 9 6.85 17.04 8.25
CA ASN A 9 5.72 17.30 7.36
C ASN A 9 5.44 16.00 6.59
N ILE A 10 4.36 15.31 6.96
CA ILE A 10 4.00 13.99 6.40
C ILE A 10 2.91 14.10 5.32
N GLY A 11 2.52 15.31 4.94
CA GLY A 11 1.47 15.53 3.97
C GLY A 11 1.06 16.99 3.84
N GLY A 12 0.34 17.27 2.76
CA GLY A 12 -0.09 18.61 2.40
C GLY A 12 0.00 18.87 0.90
N GLY A 13 -0.46 20.04 0.53
CA GLY A 13 -0.45 20.56 -0.83
C GLY A 13 -0.87 22.03 -0.82
N LYS A 14 -1.13 22.59 -1.99
CA LYS A 14 -1.58 23.98 -2.12
C LYS A 14 -3.07 24.03 -2.43
N TYR A 15 -3.79 24.83 -1.68
CA TYR A 15 -5.15 25.21 -2.05
C TYR A 15 -5.05 26.32 -3.10
N ASP A 16 -5.99 26.34 -4.04
CA ASP A 16 -6.16 27.53 -4.84
C ASP A 16 -6.66 28.69 -3.95
N ILE A 17 -6.26 29.90 -4.30
CA ILE A 17 -6.62 31.14 -3.60
C ILE A 17 -7.67 31.95 -4.38
N GLN A 18 -8.04 31.50 -5.58
CA GLN A 18 -8.87 32.26 -6.54
C GLN A 18 -10.27 31.64 -6.77
N GLY A 19 -10.47 30.38 -6.38
CA GLY A 19 -11.60 29.50 -6.71
C GLY A 19 -12.08 28.68 -5.51
N GLU A 20 -12.39 29.38 -4.41
CA GLU A 20 -13.08 28.84 -3.22
C GLU A 20 -12.23 27.98 -2.27
N GLY A 21 -10.90 27.94 -2.41
CA GLY A 21 -10.05 27.19 -1.50
C GLY A 21 -10.02 25.69 -1.81
N MET A 22 -10.17 25.31 -3.09
CA MET A 22 -10.11 23.92 -3.52
C MET A 22 -8.67 23.40 -3.56
N LYS A 23 -8.48 22.09 -3.34
CA LYS A 23 -7.17 21.44 -3.54
C LYS A 23 -6.75 21.52 -5.00
N ASN A 24 -5.52 21.96 -5.27
CA ASN A 24 -4.97 22.00 -6.62
C ASN A 24 -3.47 21.63 -6.61
N GLY A 25 -2.98 21.03 -7.69
CA GLY A 25 -1.58 20.63 -7.79
C GLY A 25 -1.26 19.29 -7.11
N PHE A 26 0.00 19.08 -6.72
CA PHE A 26 0.43 17.84 -6.07
C PHE A 26 0.10 17.81 -4.58
N TRP A 27 -0.35 16.66 -4.09
CA TRP A 27 -0.76 16.44 -2.71
C TRP A 27 -0.23 15.11 -2.19
N THR A 28 0.11 15.10 -0.89
CA THR A 28 0.33 13.89 -0.11
C THR A 28 -0.68 13.85 1.05
N GLU A 29 -1.35 12.72 1.23
CA GLU A 29 -2.45 12.54 2.19
C GLU A 29 -2.30 11.21 2.95
N PRO A 30 -2.63 11.15 4.25
CA PRO A 30 -2.74 9.87 4.95
C PRO A 30 -3.89 9.05 4.33
N ALA A 31 -3.67 7.75 4.14
CA ALA A 31 -4.72 6.83 3.72
C ALA A 31 -5.74 6.60 4.85
N GLY A 32 -6.92 6.09 4.49
CA GLY A 32 -7.91 5.67 5.48
C GLY A 32 -7.34 4.58 6.41
N GLY A 33 -7.65 4.65 7.70
CA GLY A 33 -7.10 3.71 8.69
C GLY A 33 -5.69 4.04 9.16
N PHE A 34 -5.25 5.31 9.02
CA PHE A 34 -3.94 5.76 9.49
C PHE A 34 -3.78 5.55 11.00
N THR A 35 -2.91 4.62 11.38
CA THR A 35 -2.59 4.26 12.77
C THR A 35 -1.08 4.10 12.92
N ALA A 36 -0.57 3.92 14.14
CA ALA A 36 0.85 3.69 14.38
C ALA A 36 1.41 2.46 13.63
N ASN A 37 0.58 1.42 13.46
CA ASN A 37 0.89 0.19 12.72
C ASN A 37 0.43 0.21 11.25
N SER A 38 -0.19 1.30 10.78
CA SER A 38 -0.65 1.47 9.41
C SER A 38 -0.41 2.89 8.94
N GLN A 39 0.86 3.25 8.79
CA GLN A 39 1.30 4.57 8.31
C GLN A 39 1.35 4.61 6.78
N VAL A 40 0.18 4.49 6.16
CA VAL A 40 0.03 4.50 4.71
C VAL A 40 -0.31 5.92 4.25
N PHE A 41 0.37 6.37 3.19
CA PHE A 41 0.13 7.64 2.54
C PHE A 41 -0.28 7.42 1.09
N THR A 42 -1.03 8.35 0.53
CA THR A 42 -1.30 8.44 -0.90
C THR A 42 -0.82 9.78 -1.43
N ASN A 43 -0.29 9.81 -2.64
CA ASN A 43 0.10 11.06 -3.27
C ASN A 43 -0.30 11.07 -4.74
N GLY A 44 -0.55 12.27 -5.25
CA GLY A 44 -0.96 12.46 -6.63
C GLY A 44 -1.43 13.89 -6.87
N TRP A 45 -2.06 14.09 -8.03
CA TRP A 45 -2.49 15.43 -8.45
C TRP A 45 -3.97 15.65 -8.19
N TYR A 46 -4.26 16.87 -7.74
CA TYR A 46 -5.58 17.46 -7.71
C TYR A 46 -5.73 18.50 -8.82
N LYS A 47 -6.94 18.61 -9.35
CA LYS A 47 -7.38 19.70 -10.22
C LYS A 47 -8.78 20.14 -9.79
N ASN A 48 -8.91 21.39 -9.33
CA ASN A 48 -10.18 21.96 -8.86
C ASN A 48 -10.90 21.02 -7.85
N GLY A 49 -10.19 20.58 -6.82
CA GLY A 49 -10.72 19.70 -5.76
C GLY A 49 -10.86 18.22 -6.14
N ASN A 50 -10.60 17.84 -7.40
CA ASN A 50 -10.76 16.47 -7.90
C ASN A 50 -9.41 15.76 -8.08
N LYS A 51 -9.31 14.49 -7.68
CA LYS A 51 -8.13 13.65 -7.93
C LYS A 51 -8.03 13.36 -9.43
N VAL A 52 -6.84 13.51 -10.00
CA VAL A 52 -6.60 13.29 -11.43
C VAL A 52 -5.28 12.56 -11.68
N GLY A 53 -5.26 11.75 -12.73
CA GLY A 53 -4.07 11.02 -13.15
C GLY A 53 -3.64 9.98 -12.12
N ARG A 54 -2.35 9.67 -12.13
CA ARG A 54 -1.77 8.65 -11.26
C ARG A 54 -1.76 9.08 -9.79
N TRP A 55 -2.12 8.14 -8.93
CA TRP A 55 -2.04 8.23 -7.48
C TRP A 55 -1.27 7.03 -6.94
N ASP A 56 -0.20 7.29 -6.20
CA ASP A 56 0.66 6.27 -5.61
C ASP A 56 0.32 6.05 -4.14
N VAL A 57 0.44 4.80 -3.69
CA VAL A 57 0.28 4.40 -2.29
C VAL A 57 1.67 4.08 -1.73
N ILE A 58 2.05 4.77 -0.66
CA ILE A 58 3.34 4.63 0.01
C ILE A 58 3.13 4.09 1.42
N PHE A 59 3.92 3.08 1.78
CA PHE A 59 4.00 2.55 3.14
C PHE A 59 5.47 2.43 3.53
N ARG A 60 5.84 3.01 4.67
CA ARG A 60 7.23 3.02 5.18
C ARG A 60 8.26 3.50 4.13
N GLY A 61 7.88 4.47 3.30
CA GLY A 61 8.72 5.03 2.23
C GLY A 61 8.77 4.20 0.94
N GLN A 62 8.12 3.04 0.88
CA GLN A 62 8.05 2.20 -0.31
C GLN A 62 6.69 2.35 -1.01
N GLN A 63 6.71 2.44 -2.33
CA GLN A 63 5.47 2.34 -3.12
C GLN A 63 4.96 0.90 -3.08
N ILE A 64 3.74 0.71 -2.56
CA ILE A 64 3.08 -0.59 -2.41
C ILE A 64 1.80 -0.71 -3.23
N GLY A 65 1.33 0.39 -3.81
CA GLY A 65 0.18 0.40 -4.68
C GLY A 65 0.13 1.64 -5.55
N TYR A 66 -0.80 1.65 -6.49
CA TYR A 66 -1.12 2.80 -7.31
C TYR A 66 -2.44 2.62 -8.04
N GLY A 67 -2.93 3.70 -8.61
CA GLY A 67 -4.07 3.71 -9.50
C GLY A 67 -4.14 5.00 -10.30
N SER A 68 -5.15 5.15 -11.13
CA SER A 68 -5.39 6.40 -11.86
C SER A 68 -6.83 6.87 -11.75
N TYR A 69 -6.99 8.19 -11.68
CA TYR A 69 -8.27 8.86 -11.68
C TYR A 69 -8.49 9.64 -12.96
N GLU A 70 -9.73 9.65 -13.43
CA GLU A 70 -10.22 10.51 -14.49
C GLU A 70 -11.33 11.42 -13.95
N ILE A 71 -11.35 12.67 -14.41
CA ILE A 71 -12.40 13.63 -14.04
C ILE A 71 -13.51 13.53 -15.08
N LEU A 72 -14.71 13.21 -14.63
CA LEU A 72 -15.91 13.25 -15.46
C LEU A 72 -16.71 14.54 -15.20
N LEU A 73 -17.27 15.09 -16.27
CA LEU A 73 -18.17 16.24 -16.18
C LEU A 73 -19.34 15.89 -15.24
N HIS A 74 -19.57 16.74 -14.23
CA HIS A 74 -20.65 16.64 -13.24
C HIS A 74 -20.62 15.43 -12.27
N GLN A 75 -19.63 14.53 -12.36
CA GLN A 75 -19.54 13.35 -11.48
C GLN A 75 -18.28 13.32 -10.60
N GLY A 76 -17.36 14.24 -10.82
CA GLY A 76 -16.10 14.31 -10.08
C GLY A 76 -15.09 13.29 -10.59
N SER A 77 -14.26 12.75 -9.68
CA SER A 77 -13.18 11.83 -10.02
C SER A 77 -13.63 10.37 -9.95
N ILE A 78 -13.36 9.59 -10.99
CA ILE A 78 -13.58 8.13 -11.01
C ILE A 78 -12.26 7.38 -11.10
N LYS A 79 -12.21 6.17 -10.56
CA LYS A 79 -11.09 5.25 -10.76
C LYS A 79 -11.14 4.65 -12.17
N ILE A 80 -10.01 4.56 -12.83
CA ILE A 80 -9.86 3.94 -14.16
C ILE A 80 -8.62 3.06 -14.23
N GLY A 81 -8.64 2.09 -15.15
CA GLY A 81 -7.51 1.24 -15.51
C GLY A 81 -7.06 0.33 -14.38
N ARG A 82 -5.79 -0.05 -14.39
CA ARG A 82 -5.19 -0.96 -13.41
C ARG A 82 -5.01 -0.28 -12.04
N TRP A 83 -5.34 -1.02 -10.98
CA TRP A 83 -5.21 -0.62 -9.59
C TRP A 83 -4.50 -1.69 -8.77
N ILE A 84 -3.72 -1.23 -7.79
CA ILE A 84 -3.19 -2.04 -6.69
C ILE A 84 -3.73 -1.41 -5.40
N GLU A 85 -4.70 -2.08 -4.76
CA GLU A 85 -5.36 -1.63 -3.54
C GLU A 85 -4.89 -2.41 -2.32
N LEU A 86 -4.96 -1.80 -1.15
CA LEU A 86 -4.69 -2.46 0.12
C LEU A 86 -5.98 -3.03 0.70
N SER A 87 -5.87 -4.08 1.51
CA SER A 87 -7.00 -4.53 2.32
C SER A 87 -7.37 -3.55 3.43
N ASN A 88 -8.63 -3.63 3.88
CA ASN A 88 -9.09 -2.83 5.03
C ASN A 88 -8.31 -3.15 6.32
N GLY A 89 -7.75 -4.35 6.42
CA GLY A 89 -6.88 -4.78 7.51
C GLY A 89 -5.40 -4.65 7.17
N PHE A 90 -5.02 -3.68 6.34
CA PHE A 90 -3.62 -3.45 6.03
C PHE A 90 -2.90 -2.81 7.22
N TYR A 91 -1.92 -3.51 7.77
CA TYR A 91 -1.00 -3.02 8.79
C TYR A 91 0.31 -3.81 8.73
N ASP A 92 1.27 -3.49 9.60
CA ASP A 92 2.62 -4.08 9.61
C ASP A 92 2.67 -5.61 9.42
N ASP A 93 1.79 -6.36 10.09
CA ASP A 93 1.77 -7.83 10.05
C ASP A 93 0.73 -8.42 9.08
N SER A 94 -0.02 -7.57 8.38
CA SER A 94 -1.05 -7.99 7.42
C SER A 94 -0.98 -7.11 6.19
N GLN A 95 -0.14 -7.51 5.24
CA GLN A 95 0.11 -6.76 4.02
C GLN A 95 -0.56 -7.44 2.83
N VAL A 96 -1.90 -7.40 2.81
CA VAL A 96 -2.72 -7.92 1.70
C VAL A 96 -3.00 -6.81 0.70
N THR A 97 -2.76 -7.10 -0.59
CA THR A 97 -3.09 -6.23 -1.71
C THR A 97 -3.98 -6.93 -2.74
N PHE A 98 -4.75 -6.11 -3.48
CA PHE A 98 -5.65 -6.53 -4.54
C PHE A 98 -5.23 -5.86 -5.84
N VAL A 99 -5.05 -6.63 -6.90
CA VAL A 99 -4.67 -6.12 -8.22
C VAL A 99 -5.78 -6.43 -9.20
N GLY A 100 -6.28 -5.40 -9.88
CA GLY A 100 -7.30 -5.59 -10.91
C GLY A 100 -7.57 -4.31 -11.66
N GLU A 101 -8.69 -4.26 -12.37
CA GLU A 101 -9.03 -3.14 -13.24
C GLU A 101 -10.34 -2.47 -12.84
N TYR A 102 -10.36 -1.16 -13.09
CA TYR A 102 -11.53 -0.31 -12.98
C TYR A 102 -11.96 0.20 -14.36
N GLU A 103 -13.24 0.09 -14.65
CA GLU A 103 -13.89 0.70 -15.80
C GLU A 103 -15.06 1.56 -15.32
N ASN A 104 -15.07 2.84 -15.70
CA ASN A 104 -16.10 3.80 -15.29
C ASN A 104 -16.35 3.81 -13.77
N GLY A 105 -15.27 3.77 -12.98
CA GLY A 105 -15.34 3.77 -11.51
C GLY A 105 -15.78 2.45 -10.88
N LYS A 106 -15.98 1.38 -11.66
CA LYS A 106 -16.39 0.06 -11.15
C LYS A 106 -15.29 -0.98 -11.34
N LYS A 107 -15.11 -1.86 -10.34
CA LYS A 107 -14.23 -3.03 -10.46
C LYS A 107 -14.76 -3.94 -11.57
N VAL A 108 -13.89 -4.33 -12.49
CA VAL A 108 -14.19 -5.24 -13.59
C VAL A 108 -13.14 -6.35 -13.66
N GLY A 109 -13.48 -7.44 -14.34
CA GLY A 109 -12.57 -8.56 -14.57
C GLY A 109 -12.15 -9.30 -13.30
N GLN A 110 -11.02 -9.99 -13.40
CA GLN A 110 -10.42 -10.73 -12.30
C GLN A 110 -9.62 -9.79 -11.39
N TRP A 111 -9.68 -10.06 -10.09
CA TRP A 111 -8.89 -9.36 -9.07
C TRP A 111 -8.02 -10.36 -8.34
N ASP A 112 -6.71 -10.24 -8.54
CA ASP A 112 -5.72 -11.10 -7.92
C ASP A 112 -5.39 -10.58 -6.51
N ILE A 113 -5.26 -11.51 -5.57
CA ILE A 113 -5.00 -11.22 -4.16
C ILE A 113 -3.58 -11.66 -3.82
N PHE A 114 -2.78 -10.74 -3.28
CA PHE A 114 -1.42 -11.01 -2.88
C PHE A 114 -1.25 -10.77 -1.39
N TYR A 115 -0.65 -11.74 -0.71
CA TYR A 115 -0.20 -11.59 0.67
C TYR A 115 1.32 -11.39 0.66
N GLN A 116 1.77 -10.27 1.21
CA GLN A 116 3.19 -10.04 1.45
C GLN A 116 3.53 -10.43 2.89
N GLU A 117 4.30 -11.50 3.01
CA GLU A 117 4.83 -11.94 4.30
C GLU A 117 5.78 -10.86 4.86
N ASN A 118 5.58 -10.47 6.11
CA ASN A 118 6.38 -9.42 6.74
C ASN A 118 7.86 -9.85 6.81
N GLN A 119 8.77 -8.88 6.83
CA GLN A 119 10.21 -9.16 6.76
C GLN A 119 10.74 -9.83 8.04
N GLN A 120 10.10 -9.59 9.19
CA GLN A 120 10.45 -10.22 10.46
C GLN A 120 10.15 -11.71 10.46
N ASP A 121 9.03 -12.13 9.86
CA ASP A 121 8.64 -13.54 9.72
C ASP A 121 9.61 -14.27 8.79
N LYS A 122 10.02 -13.62 7.70
CA LYS A 122 11.08 -14.15 6.82
C LYS A 122 12.40 -14.34 7.57
N GLU A 123 12.81 -13.36 8.37
CA GLU A 123 14.04 -13.46 9.18
C GLU A 123 13.92 -14.52 10.26
N LYS A 124 12.78 -14.63 10.94
CA LYS A 124 12.49 -15.66 11.94
C LYS A 124 12.54 -17.06 11.33
N GLN A 125 11.92 -17.26 10.15
CA GLN A 125 11.99 -18.53 9.42
C GLN A 125 13.43 -18.83 8.97
N LYS A 126 14.17 -17.84 8.47
CA LYS A 126 15.58 -18.00 8.10
C LYS A 126 16.44 -18.40 9.29
N MET A 127 16.23 -17.77 10.44
CA MET A 127 16.92 -18.08 11.70
C MET A 127 16.56 -19.49 12.19
N GLN A 128 15.29 -19.89 12.15
CA GLN A 128 14.87 -21.25 12.50
C GLN A 128 15.53 -22.30 11.60
N ARG A 129 15.59 -22.06 10.28
CA ARG A 129 16.30 -22.95 9.34
C ARG A 129 17.79 -23.04 9.64
N LEU A 130 18.45 -21.93 9.96
CA LEU A 130 19.88 -21.92 10.33
C LEU A 130 20.12 -22.66 11.64
N TRP A 131 19.27 -22.45 12.64
CA TRP A 131 19.33 -23.16 13.92
C TRP A 131 19.17 -24.66 13.74
N TRP A 132 18.18 -25.10 12.94
CA TRP A 132 17.99 -26.51 12.62
C TRP A 132 19.22 -27.08 11.93
N ARG A 133 19.70 -26.44 10.85
CA ARG A 133 20.91 -26.90 10.13
C ARG A 133 22.11 -27.11 11.06
N ASN A 134 22.32 -26.20 12.01
CA ASN A 134 23.40 -26.33 12.99
C ASN A 134 23.16 -27.48 13.99
N LEU A 135 21.94 -27.68 14.49
CA LEU A 135 21.58 -28.83 15.35
C LEU A 135 21.80 -30.18 14.65
N CYS A 136 21.43 -30.30 13.38
CA CYS A 136 21.66 -31.48 12.53
C CYS A 136 23.15 -31.87 12.48
N ILE A 137 24.04 -30.87 12.35
CA ILE A 137 25.48 -31.07 12.20
C ILE A 137 26.11 -31.52 13.53
N ILE A 138 25.63 -30.98 14.66
CA ILE A 138 26.17 -31.30 15.99
C ILE A 138 25.65 -32.66 16.50
N GLY A 139 24.44 -33.08 16.07
CA GLY A 139 23.77 -34.29 16.55
C GLY A 139 24.05 -35.59 15.79
N GLY A 140 24.76 -35.55 14.65
CA GLY A 140 25.16 -36.78 13.93
C GLY A 140 24.04 -37.70 13.43
N LEU A 141 22.79 -37.22 13.29
CA LEU A 141 21.69 -37.99 12.71
C LEU A 141 21.44 -37.57 11.26
N ARG A 142 21.66 -38.50 10.32
CA ARG A 142 21.07 -38.42 8.96
C ARG A 142 19.56 -38.56 9.09
N VAL A 143 18.83 -37.45 9.10
CA VAL A 143 17.39 -37.46 8.86
C VAL A 143 17.17 -37.40 7.36
N ILE A 144 16.55 -38.44 6.80
CA ILE A 144 16.17 -38.51 5.39
C ILE A 144 14.98 -37.56 5.23
N GLU A 145 15.15 -36.51 4.42
CA GLU A 145 14.15 -35.47 4.17
C GLU A 145 12.96 -36.05 3.41
N ASN A 146 11.79 -36.04 4.02
CA ASN A 146 10.51 -36.20 3.33
C ASN A 146 9.43 -35.46 4.11
N TRP A 147 9.25 -34.17 3.87
CA TRP A 147 7.96 -33.50 4.09
C TRP A 147 7.75 -32.41 3.04
N LYS A 148 6.77 -32.66 2.16
CA LYS A 148 6.02 -31.63 1.42
C LYS A 148 5.24 -30.79 2.44
N MET A 149 5.22 -29.47 2.27
CA MET A 149 4.21 -28.64 2.92
C MET A 149 2.97 -28.63 2.02
N ASP A 150 1.84 -29.10 2.56
CA ASP A 150 0.50 -28.81 2.06
C ASP A 150 0.14 -27.35 2.36
#